data_AF-A0AAE1QNH9-F1
#
_entry.id   AF-A0AAE1QNH9-F1
#
_cell.length_a   1.000
_cell.length_b   1.000
_cell.length_c   1.000
_cell.angle_alpha   90.00
_cell.angle_beta   90.00
_cell.angle_gamma   90.00
#
_symmetry.space_group_name_H-M   'P 1'
#
loop_
_entity.id
_entity.type
_entity.pdbx_description
1 polymer ?
#
loop_
_entity_poly.entity_id
_entity_poly.type
_entity_poly.pdbx_seq_one_letter_code
_entity_poly.pdbx_strand_id
1 'polypeptide(L)'
;MCVPPKVNIRAGRVTNIRHHSLSMVGPRLFNSLPRQLRNMNSATCELFKNHLDKFLKSVPDEPNLDHYLTAAESNSIDDQLCYININNITLTEEEASPCPGSP
;
A
#
# COMPACT_ATOMS: atom_id res chain seq x y z
N MET A 1 29.33 -14.37 28.75
CA MET A 1 28.98 -13.15 27.99
C MET A 1 28.79 -13.54 26.52
N CYS A 2 27.65 -13.20 25.91
CA CYS A 2 27.40 -13.48 24.49
C CYS A 2 27.94 -12.33 23.64
N VAL A 3 28.81 -12.62 22.67
CA VAL A 3 29.33 -11.63 21.72
C VAL A 3 28.65 -11.87 20.36
N PRO A 4 27.86 -10.91 19.85
CA PRO A 4 27.22 -11.05 18.55
C PRO A 4 28.27 -11.21 17.43
N PRO A 5 28.04 -12.08 16.44
CA PRO A 5 28.97 -12.25 15.32
C PRO A 5 29.02 -10.97 14.48
N LYS A 6 30.21 -10.68 13.92
CA LYS A 6 30.40 -9.54 13.01
C LYS A 6 29.65 -9.80 11.70
N VAL A 7 28.59 -9.03 11.45
CA VAL A 7 27.82 -9.12 10.21
C VAL A 7 28.44 -8.28 9.11
N ASN A 8 28.64 -8.86 7.93
CA ASN A 8 29.00 -8.08 6.74
C ASN A 8 27.73 -7.45 6.16
N ILE A 9 27.51 -6.17 6.48
CA ILE A 9 26.32 -5.41 6.05
C ILE A 9 26.24 -5.28 4.52
N ARG A 10 27.37 -5.40 3.82
CA ARG A 10 27.44 -5.34 2.34
C ARG A 10 27.18 -6.68 1.67
N ALA A 11 27.02 -7.77 2.44
CA ALA A 11 26.62 -9.04 1.87
C ALA A 11 25.21 -8.91 1.31
N GLY A 12 25.02 -9.28 0.04
CA GLY A 12 23.74 -9.13 -0.69
C GLY A 12 22.54 -9.75 0.05
N ARG A 13 22.76 -10.84 0.79
CA ARG A 13 21.71 -11.46 1.62
C ARG A 13 21.26 -10.55 2.77
N VAL A 14 22.20 -9.90 3.48
CA VAL A 14 21.89 -9.03 4.62
C VAL A 14 21.21 -7.75 4.14
N THR A 15 21.66 -7.18 3.02
CA THR A 15 21.00 -6.02 2.41
C THR A 15 19.59 -6.36 1.96
N ASN A 16 19.37 -7.54 1.38
CA ASN A 16 18.05 -8.00 0.95
C ASN A 16 17.09 -8.18 2.13
N ILE A 17 17.53 -8.86 3.19
CA ILE A 17 16.73 -9.02 4.43
C ILE A 17 16.37 -7.65 5.02
N ARG A 18 17.32 -6.71 5.05
CA ARG A 18 17.05 -5.35 5.53
C ARG A 18 16.05 -4.65 4.61
N HIS A 19 16.19 -4.78 3.29
CA HIS A 19 15.31 -4.14 2.32
C HIS A 19 13.85 -4.56 2.51
N HIS A 20 13.59 -5.85 2.74
CA HIS A 20 12.25 -6.39 3.00
C HIS A 20 11.82 -6.33 4.48
N SER A 21 12.60 -5.70 5.36
CA SER A 21 12.20 -5.53 6.76
C SER A 21 11.08 -4.50 6.89
N LEU A 22 10.21 -4.69 7.89
CA LEU A 22 9.09 -3.77 8.15
C LEU A 22 9.55 -2.33 8.38
N SER A 23 10.71 -2.13 9.01
CA SER A 23 11.28 -0.80 9.23
C SER A 23 11.64 -0.06 7.94
N MET A 24 11.90 -0.78 6.84
CA MET A 24 12.15 -0.19 5.52
C MET A 24 10.88 -0.13 4.67
N VAL A 25 10.11 -1.21 4.62
CA VAL A 25 8.94 -1.35 3.75
C VAL A 25 7.71 -0.63 4.29
N GLY A 26 7.53 -0.58 5.62
CA GLY A 26 6.38 0.06 6.27
C GLY A 26 6.22 1.55 5.92
N PRO A 27 7.26 2.40 6.07
CA PRO A 27 7.18 3.79 5.66
C PRO A 27 6.93 3.97 4.16
N ARG A 28 7.44 3.07 3.31
CA ARG A 28 7.22 3.10 1.86
C ARG A 28 5.75 2.82 1.53
N LEU A 29 5.20 1.74 2.08
CA LEU A 29 3.78 1.38 2.03
C LEU A 29 2.89 2.55 2.47
N PHE A 30 3.20 3.14 3.64
CA PHE A 30 2.41 4.26 4.13
C PHE A 30 2.46 5.45 3.16
N ASN A 31 3.64 5.74 2.61
CA ASN A 31 3.83 6.86 1.68
C ASN A 31 3.18 6.66 0.31
N SER A 32 2.98 5.42 -0.14
CA SER A 32 2.23 5.13 -1.38
C SER A 32 0.71 5.24 -1.21
N LEU A 33 0.20 5.33 0.02
CA LEU A 33 -1.23 5.57 0.25
C LEU A 33 -1.67 6.98 -0.21
N PRO A 34 -2.95 7.12 -0.63
CA PRO A 34 -3.57 8.40 -0.93
C PRO A 34 -3.39 9.42 0.20
N ARG A 35 -3.23 10.69 -0.17
CA ARG A 35 -3.03 11.80 0.78
C ARG A 35 -4.16 11.88 1.81
N GLN A 36 -5.38 11.60 1.38
CA GLN A 36 -6.58 11.58 2.23
C GLN A 36 -6.42 10.59 3.37
N LEU A 37 -5.95 9.36 3.07
CA LEU A 37 -5.70 8.32 4.06
C LEU A 37 -4.54 8.65 5.00
N ARG A 38 -3.43 9.17 4.45
CA ARG A 38 -2.24 9.50 5.24
C ARG A 38 -2.49 10.61 6.26
N ASN A 39 -3.30 11.61 5.89
CA ASN A 39 -3.53 12.80 6.70
C ASN A 39 -4.76 12.69 7.64
N MET A 40 -5.26 11.47 7.87
CA MET A 40 -6.34 11.21 8.82
C MET A 40 -5.83 11.28 10.27
N ASN A 41 -5.48 12.49 10.72
CA ASN A 41 -4.81 12.71 12.00
C ASN A 41 -5.74 12.58 13.22
N SER A 42 -7.05 12.73 13.03
CA SER A 42 -8.07 12.72 14.09
C SER A 42 -9.00 11.51 14.03
N ALA A 43 -8.66 10.50 13.21
CA ALA A 43 -9.46 9.29 13.07
C ALA A 43 -9.13 8.27 14.15
N THR A 44 -10.13 7.51 14.61
CA THR A 44 -9.88 6.29 15.37
C THR A 44 -9.18 5.26 14.47
N CYS A 45 -8.42 4.34 15.08
CA CYS A 45 -7.78 3.26 14.34
C CYS A 45 -8.78 2.45 13.49
N GLU A 46 -10.01 2.26 13.97
CA GLU A 46 -11.07 1.57 13.23
C GLU A 46 -11.50 2.33 11.99
N LEU A 47 -11.65 3.65 12.09
CA LEU A 47 -12.06 4.47 10.96
C LEU A 47 -10.94 4.58 9.91
N PHE A 48 -9.67 4.60 10.33
CA PHE A 48 -8.54 4.45 9.42
C PHE A 48 -8.55 3.09 8.70
N LYS A 49 -8.70 1.99 9.45
CA LYS A 49 -8.79 0.64 8.87
C LYS A 49 -9.91 0.51 7.84
N ASN A 50 -11.10 1.02 8.16
CA ASN A 50 -12.24 0.98 7.24
C ASN A 50 -11.95 1.72 5.92
N HIS A 51 -11.32 2.90 5.97
CA HIS A 51 -10.95 3.61 4.74
C HIS A 51 -9.80 2.92 3.99
N LEU A 52 -8.85 2.34 4.72
CA LEU A 52 -7.77 1.55 4.12
C LEU A 52 -8.35 0.33 3.38
N ASP A 53 -9.25 -0.43 4.01
CA ASP A 53 -9.89 -1.59 3.39
C ASP A 53 -10.68 -1.21 2.13
N LYS A 54 -11.37 -0.06 2.15
CA LYS A 54 -12.06 0.47 0.95
C LYS A 54 -11.07 0.78 -0.17
N PHE A 55 -9.94 1.40 0.15
CA PHE A 55 -8.89 1.67 -0.83
C PHE A 55 -8.27 0.38 -1.37
N LEU A 56 -7.93 -0.58 -0.51
CA LEU A 56 -7.31 -1.84 -0.92
C LEU A 56 -8.22 -2.68 -1.85
N LYS A 57 -9.54 -2.59 -1.71
CA LYS A 57 -10.49 -3.20 -2.66
C LYS A 57 -10.36 -2.67 -4.09
N SER A 58 -9.84 -1.46 -4.28
CA SER A 58 -9.59 -0.88 -5.61
C SER A 58 -8.26 -1.33 -6.21
N VAL A 59 -7.38 -1.94 -5.41
CA VAL A 59 -6.09 -2.47 -5.86
C VAL A 59 -6.31 -3.89 -6.37
N PRO A 60 -5.96 -4.21 -7.64
CA PRO A 60 -6.09 -5.55 -8.16
C PRO A 60 -5.02 -6.46 -7.54
N ASP A 61 -5.42 -7.28 -6.56
CA ASP A 61 -4.57 -8.27 -5.89
C ASP A 61 -4.87 -9.68 -6.42
N GLU A 62 -4.66 -9.87 -7.72
CA GLU A 62 -4.84 -11.17 -8.37
C GLU A 62 -3.51 -11.95 -8.41
N PRO A 63 -3.51 -13.27 -8.18
CA PRO A 63 -2.29 -14.07 -8.30
C PRO A 63 -1.75 -14.00 -9.73
N ASN A 64 -0.43 -13.92 -9.87
CA ASN A 64 0.21 -14.05 -11.18
C ASN A 64 -0.06 -15.47 -11.71
N LEU A 65 -0.80 -15.61 -12.80
CA LEU A 65 -0.95 -16.89 -13.48
C LEU A 65 0.24 -17.07 -14.44
N ASP A 66 0.98 -18.17 -14.28
CA ASP A 66 2.22 -18.51 -15.02
C ASP A 66 2.19 -18.31 -16.54
N HIS A 67 1.01 -18.30 -17.16
CA HIS A 67 0.83 -18.20 -18.61
C HIS A 67 -0.05 -17.02 -19.05
N TYR A 68 -0.42 -16.13 -18.13
CA TYR A 68 -1.19 -14.93 -18.45
C TYR A 68 -0.36 -13.67 -18.18
N LEU A 69 -0.66 -12.63 -18.95
CA LEU A 69 -0.10 -11.31 -18.70
C LEU A 69 -0.71 -10.75 -17.41
N THR A 70 0.14 -10.39 -16.45
CA THR A 70 -0.30 -9.63 -15.28
C THR A 70 -0.48 -8.17 -15.62
N ALA A 71 -1.41 -7.52 -14.92
CA ALA A 71 -1.65 -6.09 -15.04
C ALA A 71 -0.40 -5.27 -14.68
N ALA A 72 0.24 -5.60 -13.55
CA ALA A 72 1.47 -4.96 -13.07
C ALA A 72 2.68 -5.92 -13.13
N GLU A 73 3.88 -5.37 -12.93
CA GLU A 73 5.14 -6.15 -12.90
C GLU A 73 5.19 -7.14 -11.73
N SER A 74 4.51 -6.85 -10.61
CA SER A 74 4.35 -7.77 -9.49
C SER A 74 3.08 -7.48 -8.68
N ASN A 75 2.79 -8.34 -7.69
CA ASN A 75 1.68 -8.15 -6.75
C ASN A 75 2.03 -7.18 -5.60
N SER A 76 3.12 -6.42 -5.71
CA SER A 76 3.41 -5.36 -4.75
C SER A 76 2.41 -4.21 -4.91
N ILE A 77 2.00 -3.61 -3.80
CA ILE A 77 1.07 -2.47 -3.84
C ILE A 77 1.65 -1.30 -4.67
N ASP A 78 2.97 -1.10 -4.64
CA ASP A 78 3.63 -0.02 -5.35
C ASP A 78 3.52 -0.22 -6.87
N ASP A 79 3.70 -1.45 -7.36
CA ASP A 79 3.58 -1.79 -8.78
C ASP A 79 2.12 -1.72 -9.25
N GLN A 80 1.19 -2.22 -8.44
CA GLN A 80 -0.24 -2.16 -8.74
C GLN A 80 -0.76 -0.71 -8.79
N LEU A 81 -0.29 0.15 -7.88
CA LEU A 81 -0.64 1.58 -7.90
C LEU A 81 -0.03 2.30 -9.09
N CYS A 82 1.19 1.95 -9.49
CA CYS A 82 1.80 2.47 -10.71
C CYS A 82 0.96 2.11 -11.94
N TYR A 83 0.53 0.86 -12.06
CA TYR A 83 -0.37 0.41 -13.11
C TYR A 83 -1.70 1.18 -13.12
N ILE A 84 -2.37 1.32 -11.97
CA ILE A 84 -3.64 2.08 -11.88
C ILE A 84 -3.46 3.53 -12.32
N ASN A 85 -2.39 4.18 -11.87
CA ASN A 85 -2.13 5.59 -12.15
C ASN A 85 -1.80 5.84 -13.63
N ILE A 86 -1.09 4.91 -14.28
CA ILE A 86 -0.81 4.96 -15.73
C ILE A 86 -2.11 4.83 -16.55
N ASN A 87 -3.10 4.09 -16.04
CA ASN A 87 -4.38 3.85 -16.71
C ASN A 87 -5.48 4.88 -16.38
N ASN A 88 -5.19 5.96 -15.63
CA ASN A 88 -6.11 7.06 -15.32
C ASN A 88 -7.50 6.62 -14.79
N ILE A 89 -7.56 5.68 -13.84
CA ILE A 89 -8.77 5.56 -13.00
C ILE A 89 -8.71 6.71 -11.99
N THR A 90 -9.22 7.86 -12.41
CA THR A 90 -9.51 8.97 -11.51
C THR A 90 -10.51 8.44 -10.49
N LEU A 91 -10.09 8.30 -9.22
CA LEU A 91 -11.03 8.06 -8.12
C LEU A 91 -11.93 9.29 -8.08
N THR A 92 -13.06 9.21 -8.77
CA THR A 92 -14.09 10.23 -8.76
C THR A 92 -14.44 10.55 -7.32
N GLU A 93 -14.26 11.82 -6.99
CA GLU A 93 -14.80 12.48 -5.83
C GLU A 93 -16.28 12.07 -5.71
N GLU A 94 -16.62 11.25 -4.72
CA GLU A 94 -18.02 11.15 -4.32
C GLU A 94 -18.38 12.49 -3.68
N GLU A 95 -18.99 13.35 -4.50
CA GLU A 95 -19.90 14.40 -4.07
C GLU A 95 -20.76 13.85 -2.93
N ALA A 96 -20.61 14.46 -1.75
CA ALA A 96 -21.46 14.18 -0.61
C ALA A 96 -22.93 14.33 -1.05
N SER A 97 -23.64 13.20 -1.11
CA SER A 97 -25.09 13.19 -1.32
C SER A 97 -25.74 14.13 -0.31
N PRO A 98 -26.51 15.16 -0.73
CA PRO A 98 -27.32 15.94 0.18
C PRO A 98 -28.34 14.99 0.81
N CYS A 99 -28.21 14.77 2.12
CA CYS A 99 -29.15 13.95 2.86
C CYS A 99 -30.59 14.43 2.59
N PRO A 100 -31.56 13.52 2.37
CA PRO A 100 -32.95 13.91 2.18
C PRO A 100 -33.47 14.49 3.50
N GLY A 101 -33.64 15.81 3.53
CA GLY A 101 -34.42 16.49 4.55
C GLY A 101 -35.90 16.24 4.29
N SER A 102 -36.52 15.43 5.14
CA SER A 102 -37.96 15.42 5.43
C SER A 102 -38.12 15.88 6.89
N PRO A 103 -39.24 16.51 7.30
CA PRO A 103 -40.60 16.37 6.79
C PRO A 103 -41.15 17.56 5.99
#